data_AF-A0A1G1PGA0-F1
#
_entry.id   AF-A0A1G1PGA0-F1
#
_cell.length_a   1.000
_cell.length_b   1.000
_cell.length_c   1.000
_cell.angle_alpha   90.00
_cell.angle_beta   90.00
_cell.angle_gamma   90.00
#
_symmetry.space_group_name_H-M   'P 1'
#
loop_
_entity.id
_entity.type
_entity.pdbx_description
1 polymer ?
#
loop_
_entity_poly.entity_id
_entity_poly.type
_entity_poly.pdbx_seq_one_letter_code
_entity_poly.pdbx_strand_id
1 'polypeptide(L)'
;MLAALLIRLTSPGPVLLRQWRQGRLGRPFALLKFRSMTADGQWVTPLGRWLRATAIDELPQLINILRGEMSFVGPRPLLAADSAGLAARSPEKDRAVAVPGLAGLAQLYAGKHPSPEARMALDLRYVRRCGLRLDGWILCRAAVTSLRARWEPPL
;
A
#
# COMPACT_ATOMS: atom_id res chain seq x y z
N MET A 1 11.07 -15.98 6.87
CA MET A 1 11.09 -16.65 8.20
C MET A 1 11.69 -15.77 9.29
N LEU A 2 12.85 -15.11 9.10
CA LEU A 2 13.48 -14.25 10.12
C LEU A 2 12.60 -13.07 10.60
N ALA A 3 11.99 -12.31 9.67
CA ALA A 3 11.13 -11.18 10.01
C ALA A 3 9.92 -11.59 10.85
N ALA A 4 9.30 -12.73 10.53
CA ALA A 4 8.14 -13.25 11.27
C ALA A 4 8.49 -13.61 12.72
N LEU A 5 9.69 -14.17 12.94
CA LEU A 5 10.20 -14.48 14.27
C LEU A 5 10.46 -13.20 15.08
N LEU A 6 11.14 -12.22 14.48
CA LEU A 6 11.44 -10.94 15.11
C LEU A 6 10.18 -10.13 15.46
N ILE A 7 9.13 -10.20 14.65
CA ILE A 7 7.84 -9.56 14.92
C ILE A 7 7.13 -10.18 16.14
N ARG A 8 7.26 -11.50 16.35
CA ARG A 8 6.72 -12.16 17.55
C ARG A 8 7.52 -11.85 18.80
N LEU A 9 8.84 -11.72 18.66
CA LEU A 9 9.72 -11.41 19.79
C LEU A 9 9.60 -9.95 20.25
N THR A 10 9.18 -9.04 19.37
CA THR A 10 9.00 -7.61 19.71
C THR A 10 7.63 -7.27 20.29
N SER A 11 6.60 -8.09 20.08
CA SER A 11 5.29 -7.94 20.74
C SER A 11 4.44 -9.21 20.62
N PRO A 12 3.59 -9.56 21.62
CA PRO A 12 2.67 -10.69 21.52
C PRO A 12 1.61 -10.48 20.43
N GLY A 13 1.17 -11.56 19.76
CA GLY A 13 0.08 -11.56 18.76
C GLY A 13 0.49 -11.99 17.33
N PRO A 14 -0.41 -11.84 16.34
CA PRO A 14 -0.20 -12.34 14.98
C PRO A 14 0.83 -11.54 14.19
N VAL A 15 1.69 -12.25 13.45
CA VAL A 15 2.73 -11.65 12.59
C VAL A 15 2.14 -10.88 11.40
N LEU A 16 1.05 -11.42 10.84
CA LEU A 16 0.36 -10.84 9.69
C LEU A 16 -0.87 -10.09 10.17
N LEU A 17 -1.01 -8.86 9.69
CA LEU A 17 -2.24 -8.09 9.77
C LEU A 17 -3.03 -8.26 8.47
N ARG A 18 -4.35 -8.37 8.63
CA ARG A 18 -5.31 -8.37 7.53
C ARG A 18 -6.12 -7.08 7.62
N GLN A 19 -6.12 -6.29 6.56
CA GLN A 19 -6.89 -5.05 6.51
C GLN A 19 -7.84 -5.09 5.32
N TRP A 20 -9.14 -4.94 5.57
CA TRP A 20 -10.12 -4.89 4.49
C TRP A 20 -9.93 -3.63 3.65
N ARG A 21 -9.93 -3.83 2.33
CA ARG A 21 -9.74 -2.78 1.34
C ARG A 21 -10.64 -2.99 0.14
N GLN A 22 -10.90 -1.91 -0.60
CA GLN A 22 -11.56 -1.99 -1.89
C GLN A 22 -10.54 -2.28 -3.00
N GLY A 23 -10.80 -3.36 -3.72
CA GLY A 23 -10.09 -3.77 -4.92
C GLY A 23 -10.72 -3.24 -6.19
N ARG A 24 -10.42 -3.89 -7.31
CA ARG A 24 -10.98 -3.55 -8.62
C ARG A 24 -12.51 -3.64 -8.60
N LEU A 25 -13.16 -2.63 -9.16
CA LEU A 25 -14.62 -2.43 -9.19
C LEU A 25 -15.25 -2.46 -7.79
N GLY A 26 -14.49 -2.04 -6.76
CA GLY A 26 -14.97 -2.00 -5.37
C GLY A 26 -15.05 -3.37 -4.70
N ARG A 27 -14.59 -4.45 -5.33
CA ARG A 27 -14.60 -5.79 -4.73
C ARG A 27 -13.72 -5.82 -3.47
N PRO A 28 -14.26 -6.13 -2.29
CA PRO A 28 -13.48 -6.11 -1.07
C PRO A 28 -12.48 -7.27 -1.03
N PHE A 29 -11.27 -7.02 -0.52
CA PHE A 29 -10.27 -8.05 -0.27
C PHE A 29 -9.47 -7.75 0.99
N ALA A 30 -8.81 -8.78 1.53
CA ALA A 30 -7.98 -8.65 2.72
C ALA A 30 -6.52 -8.34 2.32
N LEU A 31 -6.12 -7.07 2.45
CA LEU A 31 -4.74 -6.64 2.27
C LEU A 31 -3.86 -7.22 3.37
N LEU A 32 -2.83 -7.96 2.99
CA LEU A 32 -1.89 -8.59 3.91
C LEU A 32 -0.67 -7.70 4.15
N LYS A 33 -0.26 -7.53 5.40
CA LYS A 33 1.01 -6.87 5.74
C LYS A 33 1.61 -7.45 7.01
N PHE A 34 2.91 -7.25 7.21
CA PHE A 34 3.51 -7.56 8.49
C PHE A 34 3.05 -6.54 9.54
N ARG A 35 2.90 -7.02 10.76
CA ARG A 35 2.63 -6.15 11.89
C ARG A 35 3.88 -5.34 12.22
N SER A 36 3.72 -4.02 12.22
CA SER A 36 4.77 -3.05 12.58
C SER A 36 4.45 -2.25 13.85
N MET A 37 3.29 -2.48 14.45
CA MET A 37 2.82 -1.77 15.64
C MET A 37 2.61 -2.75 16.79
N THR A 38 2.57 -2.24 18.01
CA THR A 38 2.14 -2.97 19.20
C THR A 38 0.73 -3.54 19.02
N ALA A 39 0.37 -4.58 19.78
CA ALA A 39 -0.90 -5.29 19.60
C ALA A 39 -2.14 -4.41 19.84
N ASP A 40 -2.02 -3.43 20.73
CA ASP A 40 -2.98 -2.37 21.02
C ASP A 40 -2.99 -1.23 19.98
N GLY A 41 -2.05 -1.24 19.02
CA GLY A 41 -1.98 -0.27 17.94
C GLY A 41 -1.56 1.13 18.36
N GLN A 42 -1.05 1.32 19.58
CA GLN A 42 -0.66 2.65 20.06
C GLN A 42 0.69 3.12 19.50
N TRP A 43 1.65 2.20 19.35
CA TRP A 43 3.03 2.57 19.02
C TRP A 43 3.62 1.74 17.89
N VAL A 44 4.50 2.33 17.08
CA VAL A 44 5.33 1.61 16.11
C VAL A 44 6.54 1.01 16.85
N THR A 45 6.75 -0.30 16.72
CA THR A 45 7.90 -0.95 17.37
C THR A 45 9.22 -0.55 16.68
N PRO A 46 10.39 -0.64 17.33
CA PRO A 46 11.67 -0.32 16.69
C PRO A 46 11.90 -1.11 15.39
N LEU A 47 11.60 -2.42 15.40
CA LEU A 47 11.59 -3.25 14.19
C LEU A 47 10.56 -2.75 13.18
N GLY A 48 9.36 -2.38 13.64
CA GLY A 48 8.31 -1.80 12.82
C GLY A 48 8.75 -0.54 12.07
N ARG A 49 9.52 0.35 12.70
CA ARG A 49 10.07 1.54 12.03
C ARG A 49 10.96 1.16 10.86
N TRP A 50 11.84 0.19 11.05
CA TRP A 50 12.71 -0.30 9.98
C TRP A 50 11.93 -0.99 8.85
N LEU A 51 10.95 -1.83 9.21
CA LEU A 51 10.09 -2.51 8.24
C LEU A 51 9.35 -1.50 7.35
N ARG A 52 8.79 -0.43 7.94
CA ARG A 52 8.09 0.61 7.19
C ARG A 52 9.02 1.48 6.36
N ALA A 53 10.18 1.87 6.90
CA ALA A 53 11.15 2.68 6.18
C ALA A 53 11.59 2.02 4.87
N THR A 54 11.72 0.68 4.89
CA THR A 54 12.13 -0.16 3.75
C THR A 54 10.97 -0.72 2.92
N ALA A 55 9.72 -0.51 3.35
CA ALA A 55 8.49 -1.15 2.83
C ALA A 55 8.49 -2.70 2.90
N ILE A 56 9.32 -3.29 3.75
CA ILE A 56 9.36 -4.74 3.97
C ILE A 56 8.06 -5.21 4.63
N ASP A 57 7.38 -4.35 5.39
CA ASP A 57 6.07 -4.67 5.96
C ASP A 57 5.01 -4.98 4.90
N GLU A 58 5.20 -4.51 3.67
CA GLU A 58 4.27 -4.74 2.55
C GLU A 58 4.57 -6.02 1.76
N LEU A 59 5.67 -6.74 2.01
CA LEU A 59 6.00 -7.99 1.31
C LEU A 59 4.87 -9.05 1.32
N PRO A 60 4.06 -9.22 2.38
CA PRO A 60 2.94 -10.14 2.36
C PRO A 60 1.90 -9.83 1.27
N GLN A 61 1.85 -8.59 0.76
CA GLN A 61 0.98 -8.22 -0.37
C GLN A 61 1.35 -8.93 -1.68
N LEU A 62 2.56 -9.51 -1.80
CA LEU A 62 2.89 -10.36 -2.94
C LEU A 62 1.92 -11.56 -3.06
N ILE A 63 1.39 -12.05 -1.93
CA ILE A 63 0.35 -13.08 -1.92
C ILE A 63 -0.95 -12.54 -2.54
N ASN A 64 -1.31 -11.27 -2.28
CA ASN A 64 -2.47 -10.63 -2.91
C ASN A 64 -2.28 -10.48 -4.43
N ILE A 65 -1.05 -10.19 -4.88
CA ILE A 65 -0.72 -10.16 -6.32
C ILE A 65 -0.89 -11.55 -6.94
N LEU A 66 -0.34 -12.59 -6.30
CA LEU A 66 -0.48 -13.98 -6.77
C LEU A 66 -1.94 -14.46 -6.81
N ARG A 67 -2.80 -13.92 -5.95
CA ARG A 67 -4.24 -14.20 -5.93
C ARG A 67 -5.04 -13.40 -6.97
N GLY A 68 -4.40 -12.47 -7.69
CA GLY A 68 -5.06 -11.59 -8.66
C GLY A 68 -5.89 -10.47 -8.02
N GLU A 69 -5.73 -10.22 -6.72
CA GLU A 69 -6.42 -9.13 -6.01
C GLU A 69 -5.71 -7.77 -6.24
N MET A 70 -4.41 -7.83 -6.51
CA MET A 70 -3.52 -6.68 -6.72
C MET A 70 -2.57 -6.88 -7.90
N SER A 71 -1.92 -5.81 -8.32
CA SER A 71 -0.80 -5.78 -9.24
C SER A 71 0.45 -5.20 -8.56
N PHE A 72 1.61 -5.28 -9.22
CA PHE A 72 2.82 -4.61 -8.75
C PHE A 72 2.69 -3.08 -8.82
N VAL A 73 2.02 -2.57 -9.86
CA VAL A 73 1.84 -1.13 -10.09
C VAL A 73 0.37 -0.79 -10.25
N GLY A 74 -0.09 0.22 -9.53
CA GLY A 74 -1.48 0.63 -9.48
C GLY A 74 -1.79 1.62 -8.35
N PRO A 75 -2.99 2.22 -8.36
CA PRO A 75 -3.47 3.02 -7.24
C PRO A 75 -3.47 2.22 -5.93
N ARG A 76 -3.16 2.85 -4.79
CA ARG A 76 -3.18 2.14 -3.49
C ARG A 76 -4.61 1.69 -3.14
N PRO A 77 -4.85 0.46 -2.66
CA PRO A 77 -6.20 0.04 -2.31
C PRO A 77 -6.78 0.92 -1.19
N LEU A 78 -8.02 1.40 -1.37
CA LEU A 78 -8.68 2.32 -0.42
C LEU A 78 -9.25 1.56 0.78
N LEU A 79 -9.24 2.21 1.95
CA LEU A 79 -10.00 1.77 3.11
C LEU A 79 -11.49 1.71 2.77
N ALA A 80 -12.21 0.73 3.32
CA ALA A 80 -13.67 0.64 3.14
C ALA A 80 -14.40 1.92 3.60
N ALA A 81 -13.93 2.53 4.69
CA ALA A 81 -14.44 3.82 5.17
C ALA A 81 -14.19 4.95 4.16
N ASP A 82 -12.98 5.03 3.62
CA ASP A 82 -12.55 6.03 2.62
C ASP A 82 -13.08 5.74 1.21
N SER A 83 -14.14 4.95 1.07
CA SER A 83 -14.68 4.55 -0.23
C SER A 83 -16.21 4.44 -0.21
N ALA A 84 -16.82 4.39 0.98
CA ALA A 84 -18.25 4.56 1.16
C ALA A 84 -18.68 5.95 0.63
N GLY A 85 -19.40 5.96 -0.50
CA GLY A 85 -19.92 7.18 -1.15
C GLY A 85 -19.07 7.72 -2.31
N LEU A 86 -17.82 7.29 -2.45
CA LEU A 86 -16.91 7.76 -3.50
C LEU A 86 -17.15 7.02 -4.84
N ALA A 87 -17.52 5.74 -4.81
CA ALA A 87 -17.84 4.98 -6.03
C ALA A 87 -18.97 5.59 -6.89
N ALA A 88 -19.75 6.54 -6.37
CA ALA A 88 -20.78 7.25 -7.13
C ALA A 88 -20.26 8.47 -7.92
N ARG A 89 -19.09 9.03 -7.57
CA ARG A 89 -18.56 10.27 -8.17
C ARG A 89 -17.57 9.98 -9.30
N SER A 90 -17.59 10.83 -10.32
CA SER A 90 -16.74 10.71 -11.54
C SER A 90 -15.40 11.45 -11.40
N PRO A 91 -14.65 11.16 -10.33
CA PRO A 91 -13.32 10.63 -10.65
C PRO A 91 -13.08 9.22 -10.07
N GLU A 92 -13.74 8.89 -8.97
CA GLU A 92 -13.47 7.66 -8.23
C GLU A 92 -13.92 6.41 -8.96
N LYS A 93 -14.95 6.51 -9.83
CA LYS A 93 -15.34 5.43 -10.76
C LYS A 93 -14.22 5.05 -11.70
N ASP A 94 -13.57 6.03 -12.32
CA ASP A 94 -12.46 5.80 -13.26
C ASP A 94 -11.26 5.19 -12.54
N ARG A 95 -11.04 5.57 -11.28
CA ARG A 95 -10.03 4.94 -10.45
C ARG A 95 -10.38 3.49 -10.10
N ALA A 96 -11.65 3.21 -9.78
CA ALA A 96 -12.10 1.91 -9.32
C ALA A 96 -11.94 0.80 -10.38
N VAL A 97 -11.87 1.14 -11.67
CA VAL A 97 -11.65 0.13 -12.72
C VAL A 97 -10.24 -0.46 -12.72
N ALA A 98 -9.26 0.24 -12.14
CA ALA A 98 -7.89 -0.23 -12.07
C ALA A 98 -7.69 -1.29 -10.98
N VAL A 99 -6.81 -2.24 -11.26
CA VAL A 99 -6.31 -3.18 -10.25
C VAL A 99 -5.42 -2.37 -9.28
N PRO A 100 -5.64 -2.46 -7.96
CA PRO A 100 -4.78 -1.77 -6.99
C PRO A 100 -3.34 -2.28 -7.06
N GLY A 101 -2.40 -1.39 -6.80
CA GLY A 101 -0.97 -1.68 -6.86
C GLY A 101 -0.28 -1.69 -5.51
N LEU A 102 0.78 -2.49 -5.42
CA LEU A 102 1.79 -2.38 -4.36
C LEU A 102 2.46 -0.99 -4.41
N ALA A 103 2.97 -0.61 -5.58
CA ALA A 103 3.54 0.71 -5.85
C ALA A 103 2.65 1.54 -6.79
N GLY A 104 2.80 2.87 -6.75
CA GLY A 104 2.02 3.76 -7.61
C GLY A 104 2.52 5.20 -7.56
N LEU A 105 2.00 6.04 -8.47
CA LEU A 105 2.39 7.45 -8.54
C LEU A 105 2.09 8.20 -7.24
N ALA A 106 0.92 7.96 -6.65
CA ALA A 106 0.56 8.60 -5.39
C ALA A 106 1.52 8.20 -4.26
N GLN A 107 1.91 6.93 -4.17
CA GLN A 107 2.85 6.42 -3.18
C GLN A 107 4.23 7.07 -3.31
N LEU A 108 4.65 7.44 -4.52
CA LEU A 108 5.96 8.06 -4.77
C LEU A 108 5.96 9.59 -4.68
N TYR A 109 4.85 10.25 -5.01
CA TYR A 109 4.84 11.70 -5.29
C TYR A 109 3.81 12.51 -4.51
N ALA A 110 2.85 11.87 -3.83
CA ALA A 110 1.84 12.62 -3.08
C ALA A 110 2.43 13.29 -1.82
N GLY A 111 3.64 12.91 -1.40
CA GLY A 111 4.25 13.36 -0.15
C GLY A 111 3.74 12.55 1.05
N LYS A 112 4.10 12.98 2.27
CA LYS A 112 3.82 12.23 3.51
C LYS A 112 2.35 12.36 3.96
N HIS A 113 1.79 13.55 3.82
CA HIS A 113 0.41 13.87 4.22
C HIS A 113 -0.33 14.53 3.05
N PRO A 114 -0.53 13.83 1.92
CA PRO A 114 -1.28 14.37 0.81
C PRO A 114 -2.73 14.60 1.20
N SER A 115 -3.32 15.65 0.64
CA SER A 115 -4.77 15.75 0.62
C SER A 115 -5.37 14.59 -0.20
N PRO A 116 -6.60 14.16 0.10
CA PRO A 116 -7.29 13.14 -0.69
C PRO A 116 -7.32 13.46 -2.19
N GLU A 117 -7.50 14.73 -2.54
CA GLU A 117 -7.57 15.22 -3.92
C GLU A 117 -6.22 15.09 -4.63
N ALA A 118 -5.11 15.42 -3.96
CA ALA A 118 -3.77 15.29 -4.53
C ALA A 118 -3.42 13.82 -4.81
N ARG A 119 -3.76 12.92 -3.87
CA ARG A 119 -3.61 11.47 -4.07
C ARG A 119 -4.49 10.96 -5.21
N MET A 120 -5.77 11.35 -5.25
CA MET A 120 -6.71 10.99 -6.30
C MET A 120 -6.22 11.45 -7.68
N ALA A 121 -5.73 12.69 -7.80
CA ALA A 121 -5.22 13.24 -9.05
C ALA A 121 -4.04 12.42 -9.61
N LEU A 122 -3.12 11.97 -8.74
CA LEU A 122 -2.00 11.10 -9.12
C LEU A 122 -2.46 9.70 -9.50
N ASP A 123 -3.43 9.12 -8.78
CA ASP A 123 -4.02 7.83 -9.11
C ASP A 123 -4.69 7.87 -10.48
N LEU A 124 -5.50 8.89 -10.78
CA LEU A 124 -6.14 9.05 -12.09
C LEU A 124 -5.15 9.33 -13.21
N ARG A 125 -4.08 10.07 -12.92
CA ARG A 125 -2.98 10.29 -13.87
C ARG A 125 -2.30 8.98 -14.23
N TYR A 126 -2.13 8.07 -13.27
CA TYR A 126 -1.64 6.73 -13.54
C TYR A 126 -2.64 5.95 -14.40
N VAL A 127 -3.91 5.88 -14.00
CA VAL A 127 -4.96 5.14 -14.73
C VAL A 127 -5.04 5.55 -16.20
N ARG A 128 -4.94 6.85 -16.51
CA ARG A 128 -4.99 7.37 -17.87
C ARG A 128 -3.74 7.08 -18.72
N ARG A 129 -2.62 6.69 -18.10
CA ARG A 129 -1.30 6.57 -18.78
C ARG A 129 -0.61 5.24 -18.52
N CYS A 130 -1.23 4.33 -17.79
CA CYS A 130 -0.63 3.07 -17.36
C CYS A 130 -0.16 2.26 -18.58
N GLY A 131 0.98 1.60 -18.42
CA GLY A 131 1.64 0.85 -19.50
C GLY A 131 3.08 0.51 -19.12
N LEU A 132 3.66 -0.47 -19.82
CA LEU A 132 4.92 -1.12 -19.41
C LEU A 132 6.08 -0.16 -19.10
N ARG A 133 6.23 0.93 -19.87
CA ARG A 133 7.26 1.96 -19.60
C ARG A 133 7.04 2.68 -18.27
N LEU A 134 5.81 3.11 -18.01
CA LEU A 134 5.48 3.82 -16.77
C LEU A 134 5.58 2.87 -15.58
N ASP A 135 5.12 1.63 -15.74
CA ASP A 135 5.14 0.62 -14.69
C ASP A 135 6.57 0.25 -14.31
N GLY A 136 7.43 -0.01 -15.30
CA GLY A 136 8.86 -0.27 -15.06
C GLY A 136 9.55 0.90 -14.37
N TRP A 137 9.23 2.14 -14.77
CA TRP A 137 9.77 3.32 -14.10
C TRP A 137 9.28 3.46 -12.66
N ILE A 138 7.99 3.23 -12.37
CA ILE A 138 7.45 3.24 -11.01
C ILE A 138 8.12 2.18 -10.15
N LEU A 139 8.31 0.96 -10.68
CA LEU A 139 8.98 -0.13 -9.95
C LEU A 139 10.42 0.20 -9.63
N CYS A 140 11.19 0.71 -10.59
CA CYS A 140 12.57 1.14 -10.35
C CYS A 140 12.63 2.23 -9.27
N ARG A 141 11.74 3.23 -9.34
CA ARG A 141 11.67 4.31 -8.35
C ARG A 141 11.29 3.78 -6.97
N ALA A 142 10.30 2.89 -6.89
CA ALA A 142 9.88 2.24 -5.64
C ALA A 142 11.01 1.42 -5.02
N ALA A 143 11.72 0.62 -5.82
CA ALA A 143 12.87 -0.16 -5.37
C ALA A 143 13.98 0.74 -4.81
N VAL A 144 14.32 1.83 -5.51
CA VAL A 144 15.32 2.80 -5.01
C VAL A 144 14.87 3.46 -3.70
N THR A 145 13.58 3.80 -3.56
CA THR A 145 13.02 4.34 -2.31
C THR A 145 13.11 3.33 -1.16
N SER A 146 12.79 2.05 -1.41
CA SER A 146 12.94 0.95 -0.46
C SER A 146 14.39 0.76 -0.01
N LEU A 147 15.32 0.68 -0.96
CA LEU A 147 16.75 0.49 -0.69
C LEU A 147 17.36 1.65 0.10
N ARG A 148 16.83 2.86 -0.07
CA ARG A 148 17.25 4.05 0.68
C ARG A 148 16.53 4.20 2.03
N ALA A 149 15.61 3.31 2.36
CA ALA A 149 14.78 3.36 3.56
C ALA A 149 14.02 4.69 3.73
N ARG A 150 13.39 5.20 2.66
CA ARG A 150 12.75 6.54 2.62
C ARG A 150 11.22 6.52 2.49
N TRP A 151 10.56 5.39 2.68
CA TRP A 151 9.10 5.30 2.55
C TRP A 151 8.35 6.05 3.65
N GLU A 152 8.72 5.84 4.92
CA GLU A 152 8.26 6.62 6.06
C GLU A 152 9.49 7.11 6.84
N PRO A 153 9.54 8.39 7.26
CA PRO A 153 10.45 8.78 8.34
C PRO A 153 9.99 8.06 9.63
N PRO A 154 10.90 7.75 10.57
CA PRO A 154 10.47 7.44 11.93
C PRO A 154 9.67 8.65 12.45
N LEU A 155 8.46 8.40 12.97
CA LEU A 155 7.73 9.35 13.82
C LEU A 155 8.58 9.67 15.05
#